data_AF-A0A2P8NFQ4-F1
#
_entry.id   AF-A0A2P8NFQ4-F1
#
_cell.length_a   1.000
_cell.length_b   1.000
_cell.length_c   1.000
_cell.angle_alpha   90.00
_cell.angle_beta   90.00
_cell.angle_gamma   90.00
#
_symmetry.space_group_name_H-M   'P 1'
#
loop_
_entity.id
_entity.type
_entity.pdbx_description
1 polymer ?
#
loop_
_entity_poly.entity_id
_entity_poly.type
_entity_poly.pdbx_seq_one_letter_code
_entity_poly.pdbx_strand_id
1 'polypeptide(L)' 'MLRARYESLVRDDYERAHPHDSFDDLKRRARFSKEDQGLLRDWMDVAAARIRQCRRAEVNDPAHSPEP' A
#
# COMPACT_ATOMS: atom_id res chain seq x y z
N MET A 1 1.54 -14.96 -0.57
CA MET A 1 0.20 -14.45 -0.89
C MET A 1 0.29 -12.96 -1.20
N LEU A 2 -0.10 -12.53 -2.40
CA LEU A 2 0.08 -11.14 -2.87
C LEU A 2 -0.71 -10.10 -2.05
N ARG A 3 -1.90 -10.48 -1.55
CA ARG A 3 -2.78 -9.64 -0.73
C ARG A 3 -2.11 -9.16 0.57
N ALA A 4 -1.48 -10.06 1.32
CA ALA A 4 -0.82 -9.70 2.58
C ALA A 4 0.33 -8.70 2.38
N ARG A 5 1.01 -8.76 1.22
CA ARG A 5 2.07 -7.79 0.86
C ARG A 5 1.49 -6.40 0.57
N TYR A 6 0.37 -6.33 -0.15
CA TYR A 6 -0.33 -5.06 -0.35
C TYR A 6 -0.85 -4.47 0.96
N GLU A 7 -1.46 -5.30 1.81
CA GLU A 7 -1.97 -4.87 3.13
C GLU A 7 -0.86 -4.35 4.04
N SER A 8 0.34 -4.95 4.00
CA SER A 8 1.46 -4.47 4.82
C SER A 8 2.02 -3.13 4.33
N LEU A 9 2.10 -2.93 3.01
CA LEU A 9 2.57 -1.67 2.44
C LEU A 9 1.60 -0.52 2.73
N VAL A 10 0.31 -0.75 2.49
CA VAL A 10 -0.71 0.28 2.73
C VAL A 10 -0.89 0.60 4.20
N ARG A 11 -0.66 -0.38 5.09
CA ARG A 11 -0.71 -0.16 6.54
C ARG A 11 0.33 0.87 6.97
N ASP A 12 1.59 0.72 6.55
CA ASP A 12 2.66 1.66 6.93
C ASP A 12 2.36 3.08 6.42
N ASP A 13 1.92 3.21 5.17
CA ASP A 13 1.54 4.51 4.59
C ASP A 13 0.30 5.12 5.29
N TYR A 14 -0.71 4.30 5.62
CA TYR A 14 -1.91 4.74 6.33
C TYR A 14 -1.59 5.21 7.76
N GLU A 15 -0.84 4.42 8.52
CA GLU A 15 -0.46 4.73 9.91
C GLU A 15 0.45 5.97 9.97
N ARG A 16 1.31 6.19 8.97
CA ARG A 16 2.07 7.45 8.84
C ARG A 16 1.17 8.66 8.59
N ALA A 17 0.20 8.51 7.71
CA ALA A 17 -0.73 9.59 7.41
C ALA A 17 -1.70 9.85 8.57
N HIS A 18 -2.05 8.82 9.34
CA HIS A 18 -3.07 8.83 10.37
C HIS A 18 -2.52 8.19 11.66
N PRO A 19 -1.66 8.88 12.42
CA PRO A 19 -1.02 8.30 13.62
C PRO A 19 -1.99 7.94 14.76
N HIS A 20 -3.25 8.39 14.67
CA HIS A 20 -4.31 8.07 15.64
C HIS A 20 -5.34 7.06 15.10
N ASP A 21 -5.22 6.63 13.86
CA ASP A 21 -6.14 5.67 13.25
C ASP A 21 -5.34 4.49 12.67
N SER A 22 -5.93 3.30 12.68
CA SER A 22 -5.28 2.10 12.21
C SER A 22 -5.96 1.59 10.95
N PHE A 23 -5.19 1.04 10.03
CA PHE A 23 -5.76 0.44 8.82
C PHE A 23 -6.77 -0.68 9.14
N ASP A 24 -6.63 -1.35 10.30
CA ASP A 24 -7.60 -2.34 10.77
C ASP A 24 -8.93 -1.71 11.22
N ASP A 25 -8.88 -0.56 11.88
CA ASP A 25 -10.07 0.20 12.27
C ASP A 25 -10.80 0.76 11.04
N LEU A 26 -10.06 1.23 10.02
CA LEU A 26 -10.63 1.58 8.72
C LEU A 26 -11.37 0.39 8.09
N LYS A 27 -10.78 -0.81 8.07
CA LYS A 27 -11.45 -2.02 7.55
C LYS A 27 -12.72 -2.36 8.33
N ARG A 28 -12.72 -2.18 9.66
CA ARG A 28 -13.91 -2.40 10.49
C ARG A 28 -15.01 -1.39 10.18
N ARG A 29 -14.66 -0.11 10.02
CA ARG A 29 -15.59 0.98 9.67
C ARG A 29 -16.14 0.87 8.24
N ALA A 30 -15.32 0.44 7.28
CA ALA A 30 -15.71 0.17 5.91
C ALA A 30 -16.79 -0.93 5.76
N ARG A 31 -17.07 -1.72 6.81
CA ARG A 31 -18.21 -2.65 6.78
C ARG A 31 -19.57 -1.95 6.91
N PHE A 32 -19.59 -0.77 7.51
CA PHE A 32 -20.83 -0.06 7.88
C PHE A 32 -21.00 1.26 7.14
N SER A 33 -19.90 1.86 6.66
CA SER A 33 -19.90 3.19 6.03
C SER A 33 -19.42 3.11 4.58
N LYS A 34 -20.24 3.63 3.64
CA LYS A 34 -19.86 3.75 2.23
C LYS A 34 -18.70 4.72 2.01
N GLU A 35 -18.55 5.71 2.89
CA GLU A 35 -17.44 6.65 2.86
C GLU A 35 -16.13 5.92 3.19
N ASP A 36 -16.12 5.14 4.27
CA ASP A 36 -14.96 4.33 4.65
C ASP A 36 -14.67 3.20 3.63
N GLN A 37 -15.69 2.70 2.91
CA GLN A 37 -15.48 1.79 1.77
C GLN A 37 -14.73 2.46 0.62
N GLY A 38 -15.10 3.70 0.29
CA GLY A 38 -14.40 4.51 -0.70
C GLY A 38 -12.95 4.76 -0.28
N LEU A 39 -12.74 5.12 0.98
CA LEU A 39 -11.41 5.36 1.55
C LEU A 39 -10.55 4.09 1.50
N LEU A 40 -11.07 2.94 1.91
CA LEU A 40 -10.36 1.66 1.83
C LEU A 40 -9.99 1.30 0.38
N ARG A 41 -10.86 1.62 -0.58
CA ARG A 41 -10.60 1.36 -2.00
C ARG A 41 -9.47 2.24 -2.54
N ASP A 42 -9.48 3.53 -2.19
CA ASP A 42 -8.46 4.49 -2.60
C ASP A 42 -7.06 4.08 -2.08
N TRP A 43 -7.00 3.71 -0.80
CA TRP A 43 -5.78 3.20 -0.19
C TRP A 43 -5.26 1.91 -0.85
N MET A 44 -6.13 1.00 -1.29
CA MET A 44 -5.71 -0.18 -2.06
C MET A 44 -5.13 0.19 -3.43
N ASP A 45 -5.64 1.23 -4.09
CA ASP A 45 -5.08 1.75 -5.35
C ASP A 45 -3.70 2.40 -5.15
N VAL A 46 -3.51 3.13 -4.03
CA VAL A 46 -2.19 3.63 -3.61
C VAL A 46 -1.21 2.47 -3.39
N ALA A 47 -1.64 1.39 -2.71
CA ALA A 47 -0.82 0.19 -2.52
C ALA A 47 -0.40 -0.44 -3.85
N ALA A 48 -1.32 -0.54 -4.81
CA ALA A 48 -1.05 -1.06 -6.14
C ALA A 48 -0.07 -0.18 -6.93
N ALA A 49 -0.22 1.14 -6.84
CA ALA A 49 0.74 2.10 -7.41
C ALA A 49 2.13 1.94 -6.76
N ARG A 50 2.19 1.73 -5.44
CA ARG A 50 3.46 1.58 -4.70
C ARG A 50 4.19 0.29 -5.07
N ILE A 51 3.49 -0.84 -5.22
CA ILE A 51 4.14 -2.07 -5.73
C ILE A 51 4.66 -1.87 -7.16
N ARG A 52 3.92 -1.17 -8.02
CA ARG A 52 4.40 -0.83 -9.37
C ARG A 52 5.66 0.03 -9.32
N GLN A 53 5.73 0.99 -8.39
CA GLN A 53 6.93 1.82 -8.17
C GLN A 53 8.08 1.02 -7.58
N CYS A 54 7.88 0.20 -6.55
CA CYS A 54 8.93 -0.66 -5.99
C CYS A 54 9.48 -1.64 -7.02
N ARG A 55 8.60 -2.27 -7.82
CA ARG A 55 9.03 -3.13 -8.94
C ARG A 55 9.84 -2.36 -9.97
N ARG A 56 9.47 -1.11 -10.25
CA ARG A 56 10.21 -0.25 -11.18
C ARG A 56 11.55 0.22 -10.60
N ALA A 57 11.62 0.48 -9.29
CA ALA A 57 12.83 0.84 -8.58
C ALA A 57 13.81 -0.35 -8.48
N GLU A 58 13.32 -1.57 -8.21
CA GLU A 58 14.13 -2.81 -8.30
C GLU A 58 14.73 -3.00 -9.70
N VAL A 59 14.02 -2.60 -10.76
CA VAL A 59 14.50 -2.69 -12.15
C VAL A 59 15.43 -1.52 -12.54
N ASN A 60 15.43 -0.43 -11.78
CA ASN A 60 16.27 0.75 -12.03
C ASN A 60 17.49 0.85 -11.10
N ASP A 61 17.77 -0.19 -10.30
CA ASP A 61 18.98 -0.24 -9.49
C ASP A 61 20.19 -0.48 -10.42
N PRO A 62 21.13 0.47 -10.57
CA PRO A 62 22.29 0.32 -11.46
C PRO A 62 23.37 -0.62 -10.91
N ALA A 63 23.15 -1.30 -9.77
CA ALA A 63 24.11 -2.26 -9.22
C ALA A 63 24.15 -3.63 -9.96
N HIS A 64 23.34 -3.81 -11.01
CA HIS A 64 23.55 -4.86 -12.01
C HIS A 64 24.13 -4.27 -13.29
N SER A 65 25.33 -3.70 -13.19
CA SER A 65 26.24 -3.66 -14.34
C SER A 65 26.53 -5.10 -14.77
N PRO A 66 26.26 -5.50 -16.03
CA PRO A 66 27.04 -6.58 -16.62
C PRO A 66 28.45 -6.01 -16.84
N GLU A 67 29.41 -6.44 -16.02
CA GLU A 67 30.83 -6.23 -16.33
C GLU A 67 31.17 -6.93 -17.68
N PRO A 68 32.09 -6.36 -18.48
CA PRO A 68 32.24 -6.62 -19.92
C PRO A 68 32.68 -8.04 -20.31
#